data_AF-A0A2X2JRC7-F1
#
_entry.id   AF-A0A2X2JRC7-F1
#
_cell.length_a   1.000
_cell.length_b   1.000
_cell.length_c   1.000
_cell.angle_alpha   90.00
_cell.angle_beta   90.00
_cell.angle_gamma   90.00
#
_symmetry.space_group_name_H-M   'P 1'
#
loop_
_entity.id
_entity.type
_entity.pdbx_description
1 polymer ?
#
loop_
_entity_poly.entity_id
_entity_poly.type
_entity_poly.pdbx_seq_one_letter_code
_entity_poly.pdbx_strand_id
1 'polypeptide(L)'
;MSKKKLKLNEFRVSGDVKPISYSKRTPIELNTYDTFYGSYRENIVCSCKIESQHSDWSGKPMAMVIINDSPKGSKRNLYADELGTTPEEAIRHQWSFFTD
;
A
#
# COMPACT_ATOMS: atom_id res chain seq x y z
N MET A 1 20.85 -14.06 -6.31
CA MET A 1 19.60 -13.31 -6.08
C MET A 1 19.62 -12.03 -6.92
N SER A 2 18.76 -11.90 -7.93
CA SER A 2 18.69 -10.70 -8.77
C SER A 2 18.13 -9.54 -7.95
N LYS A 3 18.94 -8.50 -7.70
CA LYS A 3 18.48 -7.25 -7.10
C LYS A 3 17.60 -6.56 -8.14
N LYS A 4 16.29 -6.83 -8.13
CA LYS A 4 15.33 -6.06 -8.95
C LYS A 4 15.54 -4.58 -8.61
N LYS A 5 15.90 -3.80 -9.63
CA LYS A 5 16.11 -2.35 -9.51
C LYS A 5 14.80 -1.71 -9.07
N LEU A 6 14.89 -0.73 -8.16
CA LEU A 6 13.74 0.04 -7.72
C LEU A 6 13.13 0.79 -8.92
N LYS A 7 11.80 0.85 -8.98
CA LYS A 7 11.08 1.72 -9.92
C LYS A 7 11.15 3.18 -9.48
N LEU A 8 10.66 4.08 -10.34
CA LEU A 8 10.55 5.50 -10.04
C LEU A 8 9.70 5.70 -8.79
N ASN A 9 10.22 6.46 -7.80
CA ASN A 9 9.62 6.75 -6.49
C ASN A 9 9.36 5.55 -5.56
N GLU A 10 9.92 4.37 -5.85
CA GLU A 10 10.06 3.32 -4.85
C GLU A 10 11.21 3.66 -3.88
N PHE A 11 11.01 3.45 -2.58
CA PHE A 11 12.09 3.55 -1.60
C PHE A 11 12.04 2.38 -0.61
N ARG A 12 13.18 2.16 0.06
CA ARG A 12 13.39 0.99 0.91
C ARG A 12 13.25 1.36 2.38
N VAL A 13 12.45 0.60 3.11
CA VAL A 13 12.30 0.67 4.57
C VAL A 13 13.30 -0.30 5.23
N SER A 14 13.64 -0.10 6.51
CA SER A 14 14.50 -1.04 7.24
C SER A 14 13.99 -2.47 7.16
N GLY A 15 14.91 -3.44 7.04
CA GLY A 15 14.61 -4.87 7.00
C GLY A 15 13.99 -5.43 8.29
N ASP A 16 14.08 -4.67 9.39
CA ASP A 16 13.50 -5.02 10.69
C ASP A 16 11.97 -4.89 10.73
N VAL A 17 11.41 -4.08 9.82
CA VAL A 17 9.96 -3.93 9.71
C VAL A 17 9.42 -5.07 8.88
N LYS A 18 8.49 -5.85 9.45
CA LYS A 18 7.89 -7.02 8.82
C LYS A 18 6.37 -6.89 8.68
N PRO A 19 5.77 -7.52 7.65
CA PRO A 19 4.32 -7.61 7.53
C PRO A 19 3.69 -8.25 8.76
N ILE A 20 2.52 -7.76 9.14
CA ILE A 20 1.67 -8.38 10.16
C ILE A 20 0.56 -9.19 9.48
N SER A 21 0.04 -10.18 10.20
CA SER A 21 -1.12 -10.96 9.76
C SER A 21 -2.32 -10.04 9.46
N TYR A 22 -3.10 -10.39 8.43
CA TYR A 22 -4.29 -9.64 8.03
C TYR A 22 -5.26 -9.41 9.19
N SER A 23 -5.46 -10.41 10.06
CA SER A 23 -6.34 -10.29 11.24
C SER A 23 -5.87 -9.30 12.30
N LYS A 24 -4.61 -8.83 12.22
CA LYS A 24 -4.03 -7.84 13.13
C LYS A 24 -3.94 -6.45 12.52
N ARG A 25 -4.31 -6.28 11.25
CA ARG A 25 -4.29 -4.98 10.58
C ARG A 25 -5.47 -4.16 11.06
N THR A 26 -5.23 -2.85 11.22
CA THR A 26 -6.28 -1.90 11.56
C THR A 26 -6.55 -1.06 10.32
N PRO A 27 -7.80 -0.95 9.85
CA PRO A 27 -8.15 -0.04 8.77
C PRO A 27 -7.77 1.39 9.14
N ILE A 28 -7.11 2.09 8.23
CA ILE A 28 -6.84 3.51 8.43
C ILE A 28 -8.04 4.35 7.98
N GLU A 29 -8.14 5.56 8.50
CA GLU A 29 -9.10 6.53 7.98
C GLU A 29 -8.64 7.02 6.60
N LEU A 30 -9.50 6.88 5.60
CA LEU A 30 -9.21 7.27 4.23
C LEU A 30 -9.59 8.75 4.03
N ASN A 31 -8.63 9.57 3.60
CA ASN A 31 -8.84 10.98 3.32
C ASN A 31 -8.20 11.37 1.97
N THR A 32 -8.93 12.00 1.06
CA THR A 32 -8.42 12.35 -0.27
C THR A 32 -7.30 13.39 -0.27
N TYR A 33 -7.10 14.11 0.83
CA TYR A 33 -6.07 15.14 0.95
C TYR A 33 -4.73 14.62 1.50
N ASP A 34 -4.73 13.44 2.11
CA ASP A 34 -3.55 12.89 2.77
C ASP A 34 -2.68 12.07 1.81
N THR A 35 -1.39 11.97 2.16
CA THR A 35 -0.46 11.06 1.46
C THR A 35 -0.43 9.73 2.19
N PHE A 36 -0.66 8.66 1.43
CA PHE A 36 -0.57 7.30 1.95
C PHE A 36 0.59 6.57 1.30
N TYR A 37 0.88 5.39 1.83
CA TYR A 37 1.92 4.51 1.36
C TYR A 37 1.36 3.13 1.10
N GLY A 38 1.82 2.52 0.02
CA GLY A 38 1.51 1.16 -0.37
C GLY A 38 2.77 0.32 -0.44
N SER A 39 2.69 -0.93 0.01
CA SER A 39 3.76 -1.91 -0.11
C SER A 39 3.26 -3.14 -0.85
N TYR A 40 3.92 -3.48 -1.95
CA TYR A 40 3.72 -4.75 -2.67
C TYR A 40 4.90 -5.70 -2.48
N ARG A 41 6.06 -5.25 -2.05
CA ARG A 41 7.26 -6.10 -1.92
C ARG A 41 7.87 -5.92 -0.56
N GLU A 42 8.61 -6.94 -0.13
CA GLU A 42 9.28 -6.90 1.15
C GLU A 42 10.18 -5.66 1.25
N ASN A 43 9.89 -4.83 2.25
CA ASN A 43 10.59 -3.58 2.57
C ASN A 43 10.67 -2.54 1.45
N ILE A 44 9.79 -2.58 0.43
CA ILE A 44 9.72 -1.55 -0.61
C ILE A 44 8.33 -0.91 -0.60
N VAL A 45 8.32 0.42 -0.57
CA VAL A 45 7.11 1.24 -0.52
C VAL A 45 7.08 2.29 -1.61
N CYS A 46 5.87 2.69 -1.97
CA CYS A 46 5.60 3.85 -2.82
C CYS A 46 4.57 4.74 -2.13
N SER A 47 4.71 6.06 -2.31
CA SER A 47 3.61 6.98 -2.02
C SER A 47 2.42 6.69 -2.95
N CYS A 48 1.22 6.86 -2.44
CA CYS A 48 -0.02 6.82 -3.21
C CYS A 48 -0.96 7.95 -2.79
N LYS A 49 -1.83 8.35 -3.72
CA LYS A 49 -2.91 9.31 -3.49
C LYS A 49 -4.26 8.63 -3.68
N ILE A 50 -5.23 8.97 -2.85
CA ILE A 50 -6.60 8.49 -3.00
C ILE A 50 -7.29 9.30 -4.10
N GLU A 51 -7.76 8.61 -5.14
CA GLU A 51 -8.57 9.19 -6.21
C GLU A 51 -10.06 9.18 -5.83
N SER A 52 -10.53 8.08 -5.25
CA SER A 52 -11.91 7.96 -4.76
C SER A 52 -12.03 6.93 -3.64
N GLN A 53 -13.07 7.07 -2.83
CA GLN A 53 -13.40 6.14 -1.75
C GLN A 53 -14.69 5.39 -2.11
N HIS A 54 -14.75 4.13 -1.73
CA HIS A 54 -15.92 3.27 -1.92
C HIS A 54 -15.87 2.11 -0.92
N SER A 55 -16.74 1.12 -1.09
CA SER A 55 -16.75 -0.08 -0.29
C SER A 55 -16.86 -1.32 -1.16
N ASP A 56 -16.38 -2.45 -0.66
CA ASP A 56 -16.62 -3.73 -1.30
C ASP A 56 -18.08 -4.18 -1.14
N TRP A 57 -18.41 -5.35 -1.67
CA TRP A 57 -19.76 -5.93 -1.59
C TRP A 57 -20.21 -6.27 -0.15
N SER A 58 -19.27 -6.38 0.80
CA SER A 58 -19.53 -6.62 2.23
C SER A 58 -19.60 -5.32 3.06
N GLY A 59 -19.42 -4.16 2.41
CA GLY A 59 -19.38 -2.86 3.09
C GLY A 59 -18.01 -2.50 3.67
N LYS A 60 -16.95 -3.26 3.37
CA LYS A 60 -15.59 -2.97 3.85
C LYS A 60 -15.03 -1.73 3.14
N PRO A 61 -14.41 -0.77 3.85
CA PRO A 61 -13.84 0.44 3.24
C PRO A 61 -12.71 0.14 2.26
N MET A 62 -12.80 0.75 1.07
CA MET A 62 -11.81 0.67 -0.01
C MET A 62 -11.53 2.06 -0.61
N ALA A 63 -10.38 2.18 -1.26
CA ALA A 63 -10.03 3.34 -2.06
C ALA A 63 -9.46 2.93 -3.41
N MET A 64 -9.85 3.68 -4.45
CA MET A 64 -9.07 3.72 -5.69
C MET A 64 -7.88 4.64 -5.42
N VAL A 65 -6.68 4.09 -5.51
CA VAL A 65 -5.44 4.82 -5.30
C VAL A 65 -4.63 4.91 -6.59
N ILE A 66 -3.92 6.02 -6.74
CA ILE A 66 -2.86 6.20 -7.73
C ILE A 66 -1.53 5.97 -7.03
N ILE A 67 -0.87 4.87 -7.32
CA ILE A 67 0.45 4.50 -6.80
C ILE A 67 1.50 5.16 -7.69
N ASN A 68 2.43 5.91 -7.09
CA ASN A 68 3.45 6.65 -7.84
C ASN A 68 4.66 5.79 -8.26
N ASP A 69 4.45 4.53 -8.66
CA ASP A 69 5.52 3.59 -9.03
C ASP A 69 6.05 3.75 -10.47
N SER A 70 5.48 4.70 -11.23
CA SER A 70 5.85 5.00 -12.61
C SER A 70 5.47 6.45 -12.97
N PRO A 71 5.98 7.03 -14.07
CA PRO A 71 5.65 8.40 -14.47
C PRO A 71 4.15 8.68 -14.66
N LYS A 72 3.36 7.66 -15.04
CA LYS A 72 1.90 7.78 -15.21
C LYS A 72 1.12 7.41 -13.94
N GLY A 73 1.80 6.89 -12.93
CA GLY A 73 1.19 6.20 -11.81
C GLY A 73 0.46 4.92 -12.22
N SER A 74 0.13 4.08 -11.24
CA SER A 74 -0.67 2.88 -11.42
C SER A 74 -1.93 2.97 -10.57
N LYS A 75 -3.10 2.83 -11.20
CA LYS A 75 -4.38 2.80 -10.48
C LYS A 75 -4.62 1.42 -9.86
N ARG A 76 -5.00 1.36 -8.58
CA ARG A 76 -5.43 0.12 -7.91
C ARG A 76 -6.51 0.39 -6.87
N ASN A 77 -7.42 -0.57 -6.72
CA ASN A 77 -8.30 -0.63 -5.56
C ASN A 77 -7.58 -1.34 -4.42
N LEU A 78 -7.54 -0.71 -3.26
CA LEU A 78 -6.95 -1.26 -2.04
C LEU A 78 -7.93 -1.09 -0.88
N TYR A 79 -7.90 -2.04 0.05
CA TYR A 79 -8.61 -1.88 1.31
C TYR A 79 -7.91 -0.85 2.19
N ALA A 80 -8.67 -0.22 3.09
CA ALA A 80 -8.11 0.74 4.04
C ALA A 80 -7.03 0.13 4.96
N ASP A 81 -7.08 -1.17 5.22
CA ASP A 81 -6.09 -1.91 6.01
C ASP A 81 -4.90 -2.46 5.20
N GLU A 82 -4.81 -2.10 3.91
CA GLU A 82 -3.68 -2.38 3.01
C GLU A 82 -2.81 -1.15 2.74
N LEU A 83 -3.22 -0.01 3.29
CA LEU A 83 -2.52 1.27 3.19
C LEU A 83 -1.86 1.60 4.53
N GLY A 84 -0.79 2.37 4.47
CA GLY A 84 -0.17 2.98 5.64
C GLY A 84 -0.16 4.50 5.53
N THR A 85 -0.32 5.17 6.67
CA THR A 85 -0.03 6.61 6.82
C THR A 85 1.47 6.87 6.92
N THR A 86 2.26 5.84 7.24
CA THR A 86 3.72 5.86 7.19
C THR A 86 4.29 4.73 6.32
N PRO A 87 5.55 4.85 5.86
CA PRO A 87 6.25 3.78 5.15
C PRO A 87 6.29 2.46 5.92
N GLU A 88 6.58 2.51 7.22
CA GLU A 88 6.67 1.34 8.08
C GLU A 88 5.30 0.69 8.28
N GLU A 89 4.25 1.48 8.41
CA GLU A 89 2.88 0.99 8.48
C GLU A 89 2.48 0.30 7.17
N ALA A 90 2.84 0.86 6.02
CA ALA A 90 2.59 0.21 4.73
C ALA A 90 3.32 -1.14 4.60
N ILE A 91 4.52 -1.31 5.17
CA ILE A 91 5.18 -2.63 5.25
C ILE A 91 4.40 -3.58 6.16
N ARG A 92 3.91 -3.12 7.31
CA ARG A 92 3.08 -3.94 8.20
C ARG A 92 1.79 -4.38 7.49
N HIS A 93 1.19 -3.49 6.73
CA HIS A 93 -0.05 -3.68 5.97
C HIS A 93 0.18 -4.22 4.55
N GLN A 94 1.39 -4.71 4.24
CA GLN A 94 1.79 -5.12 2.90
C GLN A 94 0.70 -5.94 2.19
N TRP A 95 0.46 -5.60 0.92
CA TRP A 95 -0.54 -6.26 0.10
C TRP A 95 -0.22 -7.74 0.07
N SER A 96 -1.20 -8.55 0.45
CA SER A 96 -1.10 -9.98 0.24
C SER A 96 -1.17 -10.17 -1.26
N PHE A 97 -0.01 -10.33 -1.92
CA PHE A 97 -0.02 -11.05 -3.18
C PHE A 97 -0.56 -12.43 -2.83
N PHE A 98 -1.82 -12.69 -3.15
CA PHE A 98 -2.23 -14.05 -3.47
C PHE A 98 -1.32 -14.46 -4.63
N THR A 99 -0.20 -15.10 -4.30
CA THR A 99 0.46 -15.99 -5.24
C THR A 99 -0.44 -17.21 -5.29
N ASP A 100 -1.38 -17.20 -6.25
CA ASP A 100 -1.76 -18.44 -6.91
C ASP A 100 -0.52 -19.07 -7.58
#